data_AF-A0A315X112-F1
#
_entry.id   AF-A0A315X112-F1
#
_cell.length_a   1.000
_cell.length_b   1.000
_cell.length_c   1.000
_cell.angle_alpha   90.00
_cell.angle_beta   90.00
_cell.angle_gamma   90.00
#
_symmetry.space_group_name_H-M   'P 1'
#
loop_
_entity.id
_entity.type
_entity.pdbx_description
1 polymer ?
#
loop_
_entity_poly.entity_id
_entity_poly.type
_entity_poly.pdbx_seq_one_letter_code
_entity_poly.pdbx_strand_id
1 'polypeptide(L)'
;MKLKNFLDLNIPGGFTLIEAIVYVAILALVLTAVISFHLTLGGSSSKLANLEEVARNRRSAMSTIDYLIRNADGLWRDLNGECTDTVSATPSLALYFSSDEKLPGTCVQNGGGIRIIVGPSENRLQIWCYPNIANNGRHNACAYDRGNVYYLTAPDVAVYNDSWKISISTATSSKDGFPAITTTLGVGKVAGGLSSAMATSTATSTIVLRNEQPYGLISWFPFDDDIAPSAFDDITGRKMTCYTPDLVAGLVDGSGGAWDFVKANSDYCFYSESGSGAAWNDIYAFDGPFTLSAWTQSHYNASGYQEIHIISQVSPTTYGYYYETLKSDASCVGRSWMRVFDTESGYSNLGITPCNTMADLTTYLMTMVFDPAKNTATQYLYKKGVGGISTTTTTGLPTLVPYVANGAFGVSRGGWNGIIDDVRMYNRALTPSEVWALQSQGEN
;
A
#
# COMPACT_ATOMS: atom_id res chain seq x y z
N MET A 1 -81.08 -32.57 49.95
CA MET A 1 -80.44 -33.76 49.35
C MET A 1 -79.03 -33.84 49.92
N LYS A 2 -78.73 -34.87 50.71
CA LYS A 2 -77.57 -34.95 51.63
C LYS A 2 -76.26 -35.17 50.86
N LEU A 3 -75.38 -34.18 50.84
CA LEU A 3 -74.00 -34.24 50.30
C LEU A 3 -72.96 -34.63 51.37
N LYS A 4 -73.39 -35.31 52.46
CA LYS A 4 -72.56 -35.54 53.65
C LYS A 4 -71.89 -36.93 53.71
N ASN A 5 -72.05 -37.77 52.69
CA ASN A 5 -71.65 -39.19 52.75
C ASN A 5 -70.53 -39.61 51.77
N PHE A 6 -69.82 -38.68 51.14
CA PHE A 6 -68.70 -39.03 50.23
C PHE A 6 -67.30 -38.78 50.80
N LEU A 7 -67.17 -38.28 52.03
CA LEU A 7 -65.87 -37.96 52.64
C LEU A 7 -65.34 -39.02 53.64
N ASP A 8 -66.13 -40.03 53.99
CA ASP A 8 -65.75 -41.09 54.94
C ASP A 8 -65.64 -42.47 54.27
N LEU A 9 -65.06 -42.55 53.07
CA LEU A 9 -64.57 -43.82 52.53
C LEU A 9 -63.21 -44.12 53.15
N ASN A 10 -63.25 -44.56 54.41
CA ASN A 10 -62.09 -45.07 55.14
C ASN A 10 -61.74 -46.46 54.58
N ILE A 11 -61.09 -46.49 53.42
CA ILE A 11 -60.41 -47.69 52.91
C ILE A 11 -59.20 -47.89 53.84
N PRO A 12 -59.04 -49.05 54.52
CA PRO A 12 -57.89 -49.29 55.38
C PRO A 12 -56.62 -49.24 54.52
N GLY A 13 -55.87 -48.15 54.62
CA GLY A 13 -54.67 -47.89 53.81
C GLY A 13 -54.87 -47.00 52.55
N GLY A 14 -56.02 -46.36 52.37
CA GLY A 14 -56.26 -45.39 51.28
C GLY A 14 -56.05 -43.95 51.71
N PHE A 15 -55.52 -43.12 50.81
CA PHE A 15 -55.35 -41.67 51.04
C PHE A 15 -56.70 -40.95 51.13
N THR A 16 -56.80 -39.93 51.98
CA THR A 16 -57.94 -39.02 51.95
C THR A 16 -57.93 -38.19 50.66
N LEU A 17 -59.09 -37.75 50.18
CA LEU A 17 -59.19 -36.92 48.97
C LEU A 17 -58.32 -35.65 49.06
N ILE A 18 -58.24 -35.06 50.26
CA ILE A 18 -57.41 -33.87 50.52
C ILE A 18 -55.92 -34.19 50.41
N GLU A 19 -55.46 -35.30 50.98
CA GLU A 19 -54.07 -35.74 50.81
C GLU A 19 -53.72 -35.98 49.34
N ALA A 20 -54.61 -36.64 48.58
CA ALA A 20 -54.38 -36.88 47.16
C ALA A 20 -54.23 -35.57 46.37
N ILE A 21 -55.06 -34.56 46.64
CA ILE A 21 -54.96 -33.24 46.01
C ILE A 21 -53.65 -32.54 46.39
N VAL A 22 -53.25 -32.59 47.66
CA VAL A 22 -51.99 -31.99 48.13
C VAL A 22 -50.78 -32.68 47.50
N TYR A 23 -50.77 -34.01 47.40
CA TYR A 23 -49.70 -34.75 46.75
C TYR A 23 -49.59 -34.42 45.26
N VAL A 24 -50.72 -34.32 44.54
CA VAL A 24 -50.72 -33.93 43.13
C VAL A 24 -50.23 -32.49 42.95
N ALA A 25 -50.62 -31.57 43.84
CA ALA A 25 -50.15 -30.18 43.79
C ALA A 25 -48.64 -30.05 44.05
N ILE A 26 -48.12 -30.75 45.05
CA ILE A 26 -46.67 -30.79 45.34
C ILE A 26 -45.91 -31.42 44.17
N LEU A 27 -46.41 -32.54 43.63
CA LEU A 27 -45.80 -33.21 42.49
C LEU A 27 -45.77 -32.30 41.25
N ALA A 28 -46.86 -31.58 40.98
CA ALA A 28 -46.93 -30.63 39.87
C ALA A 28 -45.93 -29.47 40.04
N LEU A 29 -45.81 -28.91 41.24
CA LEU A 29 -44.83 -27.86 41.53
C LEU A 29 -43.38 -28.35 41.36
N VAL A 30 -43.06 -29.53 41.90
CA VAL A 30 -41.73 -30.13 41.76
C VAL A 30 -41.42 -30.45 40.30
N LEU A 31 -42.37 -31.03 39.57
CA LEU A 31 -42.17 -31.37 38.16
C LEU A 31 -41.94 -30.10 37.32
N THR A 32 -42.71 -29.03 37.57
CA THR A 32 -42.54 -27.75 36.87
C THR A 32 -41.17 -27.14 37.14
N ALA A 33 -40.72 -27.16 38.40
CA ALA A 33 -39.40 -26.67 38.79
C ALA A 33 -38.27 -27.51 38.16
N VAL A 34 -38.39 -28.84 38.14
CA VAL A 34 -37.41 -29.75 37.54
C VAL A 34 -37.33 -29.56 36.02
N ILE A 35 -38.47 -29.44 35.33
CA ILE A 35 -38.51 -29.17 33.89
C ILE A 35 -37.84 -27.82 33.59
N SER A 36 -38.19 -26.76 34.33
CA SER A 36 -37.59 -25.43 34.15
C SER A 36 -36.07 -25.45 34.38
N PHE A 37 -35.61 -26.16 35.41
CA PHE A 37 -34.18 -26.32 35.70
C PHE A 37 -33.46 -27.10 34.59
N HIS A 38 -34.06 -28.18 34.09
CA HIS A 38 -33.48 -29.00 33.02
C HIS A 38 -33.38 -28.23 31.69
N LEU A 39 -34.41 -27.45 31.34
CA LEU A 39 -34.38 -26.54 30.18
C LEU A 39 -33.30 -25.46 30.32
N THR A 40 -33.14 -24.91 31.53
CA THR A 40 -32.11 -23.89 31.81
C THR A 40 -30.68 -24.46 31.72
N LEU A 41 -30.46 -25.67 32.26
CA LEU A 41 -29.18 -26.36 32.16
C LEU A 41 -28.83 -26.74 30.72
N GLY A 42 -29.80 -27.27 29.95
CA GLY A 42 -29.61 -27.61 28.54
C GLY A 42 -29.29 -26.39 27.66
N GLY A 43 -29.92 -25.26 27.92
CA GLY A 43 -29.57 -23.98 27.27
C GLY A 43 -28.17 -23.49 27.64
N SER A 44 -27.74 -23.70 28.88
CA SER A 44 -26.42 -23.26 29.35
C SER A 44 -25.27 -24.10 28.80
N SER A 45 -25.44 -25.43 28.71
CA SER A 45 -24.41 -26.33 28.16
C SER A 45 -24.21 -26.13 26.65
N SER A 46 -25.30 -25.99 25.89
CA SER A 46 -25.25 -25.69 24.46
C SER A 46 -24.63 -24.33 24.18
N LYS A 47 -24.95 -23.31 24.99
CA LYS A 47 -24.30 -21.99 24.90
C LYS A 47 -22.80 -22.07 25.19
N LEU A 48 -22.39 -22.82 26.20
CA LEU A 48 -20.97 -22.98 26.55
C LEU A 48 -20.18 -23.69 25.44
N ALA A 49 -20.73 -24.78 24.88
CA ALA A 49 -20.11 -25.48 23.76
C ALA A 49 -19.95 -24.57 22.53
N ASN A 50 -20.98 -23.79 22.19
CA ASN A 50 -20.91 -22.82 21.11
C ASN A 50 -19.91 -21.69 21.41
N LEU A 51 -19.81 -21.21 22.66
CA LEU A 51 -18.80 -20.21 23.04
C LEU A 51 -17.38 -20.72 22.86
N GLU A 52 -17.12 -21.98 23.24
CA GLU A 52 -15.80 -22.59 23.07
C GLU A 52 -15.43 -22.71 21.59
N GLU A 53 -16.37 -23.17 20.77
CA GLU A 53 -16.21 -23.31 19.32
C GLU A 53 -15.98 -21.96 18.62
N VAL A 54 -16.78 -20.95 18.95
CA VAL A 54 -16.65 -19.60 18.42
C VAL A 54 -15.29 -19.00 18.82
N ALA A 55 -14.87 -19.17 20.08
CA ALA A 55 -13.58 -18.68 20.56
C ALA A 55 -12.38 -19.39 19.92
N ARG A 56 -12.54 -20.68 19.54
CA ARG A 56 -11.55 -21.47 18.82
C ARG A 56 -11.43 -21.00 17.37
N ASN A 57 -12.55 -20.82 16.67
CA ASN A 57 -12.60 -20.29 15.31
C ASN A 57 -11.96 -18.89 15.23
N ARG A 58 -12.34 -17.98 16.15
CA ARG A 58 -11.75 -16.65 16.25
C ARG A 58 -10.24 -16.70 16.40
N ARG A 59 -9.74 -17.53 17.33
CA ARG A 59 -8.28 -17.66 17.58
C ARG A 59 -7.54 -18.20 16.36
N SER A 60 -8.10 -19.21 15.70
CA SER A 60 -7.50 -19.76 14.48
C SER A 60 -7.46 -18.70 13.37
N ALA A 61 -8.58 -18.03 13.10
CA ALA A 61 -8.67 -16.98 12.09
C ALA A 61 -7.69 -15.83 12.35
N MET A 62 -7.66 -15.30 13.58
CA MET A 62 -6.74 -14.22 13.95
C MET A 62 -5.27 -14.65 13.87
N SER A 63 -4.94 -15.86 14.32
CA SER A 63 -3.57 -16.39 14.22
C SER A 63 -3.12 -16.50 12.76
N THR A 64 -4.02 -16.90 11.86
CA THR A 64 -3.73 -16.95 10.42
C THR A 64 -3.55 -15.55 9.83
N ILE A 65 -4.42 -14.60 10.17
CA ILE A 65 -4.28 -13.19 9.74
C ILE A 65 -2.94 -12.62 10.20
N ASP A 66 -2.60 -12.78 11.48
CA ASP A 66 -1.35 -12.28 12.04
C ASP A 66 -0.13 -12.91 11.37
N TYR A 67 -0.18 -14.21 11.07
CA TYR A 67 0.86 -14.90 10.31
C TYR A 67 1.03 -14.29 8.91
N LEU A 68 -0.08 -14.07 8.20
CA LEU A 68 -0.05 -13.53 6.84
C LEU A 68 0.50 -12.10 6.83
N ILE A 69 0.07 -11.24 7.76
CA ILE A 69 0.58 -9.86 7.85
C ILE A 69 2.09 -9.85 8.12
N ARG A 70 2.59 -10.72 9.01
CA ARG A 70 4.02 -10.78 9.35
C ARG A 70 4.90 -11.26 8.20
N ASN A 71 4.36 -12.09 7.31
CA ASN A 71 5.11 -12.72 6.22
C ASN A 71 4.80 -12.11 4.85
N ALA A 72 3.88 -11.14 4.78
CA ALA A 72 3.60 -10.40 3.56
C ALA A 72 4.79 -9.52 3.18
N ASP A 73 5.04 -9.39 1.89
CA ASP A 73 6.06 -8.50 1.34
C ASP A 73 5.61 -7.03 1.27
N GLY A 74 4.32 -6.78 1.53
CA GLY A 74 3.74 -5.45 1.55
C GLY A 74 2.22 -5.49 1.54
N LEU A 75 1.60 -4.31 1.68
CA LEU A 75 0.23 -4.10 1.23
C LEU A 75 0.17 -4.30 -0.28
N TRP A 76 -0.91 -4.94 -0.74
CA TRP A 76 -1.12 -5.12 -2.17
C TRP A 76 -1.68 -3.84 -2.80
N ARG A 77 -1.07 -3.41 -3.90
CA ARG A 77 -1.31 -2.13 -4.57
C ARG A 77 -1.55 -2.31 -6.06
N ASP A 78 -2.25 -1.32 -6.61
CA ASP A 78 -2.47 -1.05 -8.03
C ASP A 78 -2.02 0.39 -8.32
N LEU A 79 -2.08 0.83 -9.57
CA LEU A 79 -1.76 2.20 -9.98
C LEU A 79 -2.64 3.24 -9.27
N ASN A 80 -3.89 2.88 -8.95
CA ASN A 80 -4.86 3.76 -8.28
C ASN A 80 -4.71 3.79 -6.75
N GLY A 81 -3.71 3.10 -6.19
CA GLY A 81 -3.45 3.06 -4.75
C GLY A 81 -3.53 1.66 -4.14
N GLU A 82 -3.75 1.61 -2.83
CA GLU A 82 -3.80 0.35 -2.08
C GLU A 82 -5.10 -0.42 -2.37
N CYS A 83 -4.98 -1.73 -2.59
CA CYS A 83 -6.15 -2.61 -2.74
C CYS A 83 -6.86 -2.93 -1.42
N THR A 84 -6.32 -2.43 -0.30
CA THR A 84 -6.89 -2.56 1.04
C THR A 84 -7.96 -1.50 1.24
N ASP A 85 -9.15 -1.92 1.64
CA ASP A 85 -10.27 -1.05 1.93
C ASP A 85 -10.58 -1.09 3.43
N THR A 86 -10.42 0.06 4.08
CA THR A 86 -10.67 0.23 5.52
C THR A 86 -11.97 0.95 5.83
N VAL A 87 -12.67 1.47 4.82
CA VAL A 87 -13.78 2.42 4.98
C VAL A 87 -15.13 1.88 4.53
N SER A 88 -15.17 0.88 3.62
CA SER A 88 -16.44 0.31 3.19
C SER A 88 -17.14 -0.48 4.30
N ALA A 89 -18.43 -0.76 4.07
CA ALA A 89 -19.24 -1.59 4.96
C ALA A 89 -18.70 -3.03 5.11
N THR A 90 -17.89 -3.49 4.15
CA THR A 90 -17.19 -4.78 4.20
C THR A 90 -15.70 -4.55 3.98
N PRO A 91 -14.96 -4.10 5.01
CA PRO A 91 -13.54 -3.82 4.90
C PRO A 91 -12.79 -5.04 4.34
N SER A 92 -11.73 -4.81 3.58
CA SER A 92 -10.92 -5.89 3.02
C SER A 92 -9.45 -5.59 3.16
N LEU A 93 -8.67 -6.56 3.64
CA LEU A 93 -7.22 -6.45 3.80
C LEU A 93 -6.53 -7.14 2.62
N ALA A 94 -5.77 -6.40 1.84
CA ALA A 94 -5.06 -6.89 0.67
C ALA A 94 -3.55 -6.93 0.93
N LEU A 95 -2.94 -8.12 0.82
CA LEU A 95 -1.52 -8.37 1.10
C LEU A 95 -0.82 -8.97 -0.12
N TYR A 96 0.40 -8.54 -0.36
CA TYR A 96 1.24 -9.00 -1.47
C TYR A 96 2.32 -9.96 -0.99
N PHE A 97 2.60 -10.98 -1.81
CA PHE A 97 3.64 -11.98 -1.60
C PHE A 97 4.41 -12.21 -2.91
N SER A 98 5.71 -12.00 -2.87
CA SER A 98 6.65 -12.25 -3.97
C SER A 98 6.90 -13.74 -4.21
N SER A 99 6.61 -14.58 -3.21
CA SER A 99 6.81 -16.03 -3.25
C SER A 99 5.66 -16.78 -2.59
N ASP A 100 5.39 -17.97 -3.09
CA ASP A 100 4.33 -18.84 -2.58
C ASP A 100 4.70 -19.59 -1.29
N GLU A 101 5.95 -19.53 -0.84
CA GLU A 101 6.45 -20.26 0.35
C GLU A 101 5.67 -19.94 1.63
N LYS A 102 5.10 -18.74 1.72
CA LYS A 102 4.35 -18.24 2.88
C LYS A 102 2.84 -18.26 2.66
N LEU A 103 2.41 -18.65 1.46
CA LEU A 103 1.02 -18.75 1.11
C LEU A 103 0.49 -20.17 1.41
N PRO A 104 -0.83 -20.32 1.63
CA PRO A 104 -1.44 -21.64 1.67
C PRO A 104 -1.12 -22.40 0.37
N GLY A 105 -0.78 -23.69 0.46
CA GLY A 105 -0.29 -24.54 -0.64
C GLY A 105 -1.25 -24.78 -1.83
N THR A 106 -2.30 -23.97 -1.93
CA THR A 106 -3.30 -23.96 -2.99
C THR A 106 -3.55 -22.53 -3.53
N CYS A 107 -2.81 -21.53 -3.03
CA CYS A 107 -2.67 -20.18 -3.61
C CYS A 107 -1.41 -20.07 -4.49
N VAL A 108 -0.82 -21.21 -4.85
CA VAL A 108 0.49 -21.39 -5.50
C VAL A 108 0.38 -21.22 -7.01
N GLN A 109 1.04 -20.20 -7.53
CA GLN A 109 1.61 -20.14 -8.88
C GLN A 109 2.37 -18.82 -9.02
N ASN A 110 3.66 -18.84 -8.73
CA ASN A 110 4.64 -17.75 -8.99
C ASN A 110 4.39 -16.44 -8.22
N GLY A 111 4.07 -16.52 -6.93
CA GLY A 111 3.76 -15.33 -6.14
C GLY A 111 2.35 -14.79 -6.43
N GLY A 112 1.84 -13.91 -5.57
CA GLY A 112 0.46 -13.49 -5.66
C GLY A 112 0.01 -12.50 -4.61
N GLY A 113 -1.23 -12.04 -4.79
CA GLY A 113 -1.97 -11.27 -3.82
C GLY A 113 -2.95 -12.15 -3.05
N ILE A 114 -3.25 -11.77 -1.80
CA ILE A 114 -4.40 -12.29 -1.09
C ILE A 114 -5.28 -11.13 -0.64
N ARG A 115 -6.59 -11.37 -0.58
CA ARG A 115 -7.56 -10.44 0.01
C ARG A 115 -8.34 -11.15 1.10
N ILE A 116 -8.33 -10.60 2.31
CA ILE A 116 -9.10 -11.08 3.45
C ILE A 116 -10.36 -10.22 3.55
N ILE A 117 -11.53 -10.83 3.43
CA ILE A 117 -12.82 -10.13 3.38
C ILE A 117 -13.92 -10.98 4.02
N VAL A 118 -14.97 -10.35 4.52
CA VAL A 118 -16.21 -11.05 4.88
C VAL A 118 -17.00 -11.34 3.60
N GLY A 119 -17.25 -12.62 3.33
CA GLY A 119 -17.95 -13.06 2.12
C GLY A 119 -19.38 -12.48 2.04
N PRO A 120 -19.77 -11.88 0.90
CA PRO A 120 -21.01 -11.10 0.78
C PRO A 120 -22.30 -11.92 0.92
N SER A 121 -22.25 -13.23 0.67
CA SER A 121 -23.42 -14.13 0.71
C SER A 121 -23.48 -14.99 1.97
N GLU A 122 -22.38 -15.14 2.70
CA GLU A 122 -22.22 -16.19 3.72
C GLU A 122 -21.89 -15.63 5.11
N ASN A 123 -21.58 -14.33 5.23
CA ASN A 123 -21.11 -13.71 6.47
C ASN A 123 -19.96 -14.48 7.12
N ARG A 124 -19.06 -15.04 6.30
CA ARG A 124 -17.90 -15.82 6.75
C ARG A 124 -16.63 -15.10 6.37
N LEU A 125 -15.61 -15.22 7.21
CA LEU A 125 -14.31 -14.65 6.89
C LEU A 125 -13.62 -15.52 5.84
N GLN A 126 -13.24 -14.90 4.73
CA GLN A 126 -12.67 -15.56 3.56
C GLN A 126 -11.29 -14.98 3.22
N ILE A 127 -10.43 -15.83 2.66
CA ILE A 127 -9.21 -15.42 1.95
C ILE A 127 -9.45 -15.70 0.47
N TRP A 128 -9.38 -14.67 -0.37
CA TRP A 128 -9.35 -14.79 -1.81
C TRP A 128 -7.90 -14.76 -2.28
N CYS A 129 -7.48 -15.76 -3.04
CA CYS A 129 -6.13 -15.83 -3.57
C CYS A 129 -6.08 -15.38 -5.03
N TYR A 130 -5.04 -14.64 -5.37
CA TYR A 130 -4.81 -14.07 -6.69
C TYR A 130 -3.41 -14.50 -7.16
N PRO A 131 -3.31 -15.63 -7.88
CA PRO A 131 -2.03 -16.17 -8.32
C PRO A 131 -1.45 -15.38 -9.51
N ASN A 132 -0.14 -15.54 -9.75
CA ASN A 132 0.61 -14.96 -10.87
C ASN A 132 0.62 -13.42 -10.90
N ILE A 133 0.65 -12.78 -9.73
CA ILE A 133 0.88 -11.33 -9.65
C ILE A 133 2.38 -11.11 -9.58
N ALA A 134 2.98 -10.94 -10.76
CA ALA A 134 4.43 -10.84 -10.90
C ALA A 134 5.03 -9.59 -10.23
N ASN A 135 4.23 -8.54 -9.97
CA ASN A 135 4.68 -7.30 -9.32
C ASN A 135 3.55 -6.62 -8.53
N ASN A 136 3.88 -6.09 -7.35
CA ASN A 136 3.02 -5.21 -6.57
C ASN A 136 2.92 -3.84 -7.26
N GLY A 137 1.71 -3.35 -7.58
CA GLY A 137 1.52 -2.10 -8.34
C GLY A 137 1.28 -2.26 -9.84
N ARG A 138 0.99 -3.47 -10.34
CA ARG A 138 0.54 -3.67 -11.74
C ARG A 138 -0.83 -3.01 -11.97
N HIS A 139 -1.05 -2.45 -13.17
CA HIS A 139 -2.36 -1.97 -13.60
C HIS A 139 -3.47 -3.02 -13.42
N ASN A 140 -4.58 -2.58 -12.82
CA ASN A 140 -5.74 -3.40 -12.50
C ASN A 140 -5.41 -4.59 -11.57
N ALA A 141 -4.35 -4.49 -10.78
CA ALA A 141 -4.05 -5.51 -9.77
C ALA A 141 -5.23 -5.69 -8.81
N CYS A 142 -5.89 -4.62 -8.37
CA CYS A 142 -7.03 -4.76 -7.45
C CYS A 142 -8.26 -5.42 -8.10
N ALA A 143 -8.35 -5.40 -9.43
CA ALA A 143 -9.42 -5.97 -10.23
C ALA A 143 -9.04 -7.32 -10.89
N TYR A 144 -7.89 -7.88 -10.52
CA TYR A 144 -7.43 -9.16 -11.07
C TYR A 144 -8.42 -10.29 -10.74
N ASP A 145 -8.50 -11.30 -11.60
CA ASP A 145 -9.44 -12.40 -11.39
C ASP A 145 -9.07 -13.20 -10.15
N ARG A 146 -10.09 -13.44 -9.31
CA ARG A 146 -9.94 -14.27 -8.12
C ARG A 146 -9.69 -15.72 -8.52
N GLY A 147 -8.69 -16.33 -7.90
CA GLY A 147 -8.49 -17.77 -7.92
C GLY A 147 -9.29 -18.45 -6.81
N ASN A 148 -8.60 -19.28 -6.04
CA ASN A 148 -9.21 -20.09 -4.98
C ASN A 148 -9.65 -19.23 -3.77
N VAL A 149 -10.74 -19.65 -3.12
CA VAL A 149 -11.29 -19.04 -1.91
C VAL A 149 -11.17 -19.99 -0.73
N TYR A 150 -10.71 -19.49 0.41
CA TYR A 150 -10.58 -20.24 1.66
C TYR A 150 -11.41 -19.61 2.75
N TYR A 151 -11.86 -20.44 3.69
CA TYR A 151 -12.65 -20.00 4.82
C TYR A 151 -11.81 -20.05 6.09
N LEU A 152 -11.74 -18.92 6.78
CA LEU A 152 -11.10 -18.81 8.09
C LEU A 152 -12.07 -19.15 9.24
N THR A 153 -13.37 -19.19 8.97
CA THR A 153 -14.41 -19.58 9.94
C THR A 153 -15.18 -20.80 9.45
N ALA A 154 -15.62 -21.63 10.40
CA ALA A 154 -16.50 -22.76 10.14
C ALA A 154 -17.85 -22.32 9.50
N PRO A 155 -18.57 -23.20 8.79
CA PRO A 155 -19.82 -22.88 8.09
C PRO A 155 -20.94 -22.33 8.99
N ASP A 156 -20.92 -22.70 10.25
CA ASP A 156 -21.90 -22.35 11.29
C ASP A 156 -21.45 -21.19 12.19
N VAL A 157 -20.29 -20.59 11.90
CA VAL A 157 -19.73 -19.44 12.61
C VAL A 157 -19.72 -18.24 11.66
N ALA A 158 -20.55 -17.26 11.97
CA ALA A 158 -20.69 -16.03 11.20
C ALA A 158 -19.86 -14.88 11.81
N VAL A 159 -19.40 -13.98 10.95
CA VAL A 159 -18.91 -12.65 11.29
C VAL A 159 -20.11 -11.71 11.25
N TYR A 160 -20.44 -11.08 12.38
CA TYR A 160 -21.57 -10.16 12.42
C TYR A 160 -21.18 -8.77 11.90
N ASN A 161 -22.18 -7.99 11.47
CA ASN A 161 -21.98 -6.64 10.96
C ASN A 161 -21.13 -5.80 11.94
N ASP A 162 -20.24 -4.98 11.38
CA ASP A 162 -19.27 -4.12 12.08
C ASP A 162 -18.28 -4.85 12.99
N SER A 163 -18.22 -6.19 12.94
CA SER A 163 -17.31 -6.99 13.77
C SER A 163 -15.98 -7.29 13.09
N TRP A 164 -15.86 -7.02 11.79
CA TRP A 164 -14.60 -7.02 11.05
C TRP A 164 -14.17 -5.58 10.80
N LYS A 165 -13.04 -5.18 11.39
CA LYS A 165 -12.45 -3.84 11.20
C LYS A 165 -10.96 -3.96 10.94
N ILE A 166 -10.47 -3.09 10.06
CA ILE A 166 -9.07 -2.97 9.71
C ILE A 166 -8.71 -1.49 9.83
N SER A 167 -7.58 -1.19 10.45
CA SER A 167 -6.99 0.15 10.39
C SER A 167 -5.49 0.03 10.16
N ILE A 168 -4.97 0.85 9.25
CA ILE A 168 -3.54 0.97 8.98
C ILE A 168 -3.05 2.26 9.63
N SER A 169 -2.02 2.17 10.45
CA SER A 169 -1.34 3.32 11.06
C SER A 169 0.06 3.45 10.48
N THR A 170 0.35 4.60 9.90
CA THR A 170 1.70 5.02 9.47
C THR A 170 2.41 5.82 10.57
N ALA A 171 1.87 5.84 11.80
CA ALA A 171 2.40 6.69 12.87
C ALA A 171 3.87 6.38 13.16
N THR A 172 4.67 7.43 13.02
CA THR A 172 6.13 7.57 13.10
C THR A 172 6.79 7.18 14.43
N SER A 173 6.08 6.45 15.31
CA SER A 173 6.58 6.06 16.63
C SER A 173 7.31 4.72 16.66
N SER A 174 7.28 3.94 15.57
CA SER A 174 8.21 2.82 15.42
C SER A 174 9.50 3.39 14.83
N LYS A 175 10.63 3.06 15.45
CA LYS A 175 11.98 3.54 15.08
C LYS A 175 12.38 3.25 13.63
N ASP A 176 11.54 2.52 12.88
CA ASP A 176 11.82 1.91 11.59
C ASP A 176 10.84 2.34 10.46
N GLY A 177 9.80 3.15 10.74
CA GLY A 177 8.94 3.75 9.70
C GLY A 177 7.97 2.81 8.95
N PHE A 178 7.74 1.60 9.45
CA PHE A 178 6.83 0.62 8.82
C PHE A 178 5.37 0.78 9.29
N PRO A 179 4.37 0.49 8.43
CA PRO A 179 2.97 0.56 8.82
C PRO A 179 2.57 -0.55 9.79
N ALA A 180 1.71 -0.20 10.75
CA ALA A 180 1.08 -1.11 11.68
C ALA A 180 -0.37 -1.37 11.28
N ILE A 181 -0.71 -2.64 11.08
CA ILE A 181 -2.07 -3.08 10.75
C ILE A 181 -2.73 -3.55 12.03
N THR A 182 -3.83 -2.90 12.40
CA THR A 182 -4.71 -3.35 13.48
C THR A 182 -5.94 -4.02 12.87
N THR A 183 -6.19 -5.26 13.26
CA THR A 183 -7.37 -6.03 12.85
C THR A 183 -8.22 -6.35 14.06
N THR A 184 -9.53 -6.12 13.94
CA THR A 184 -10.52 -6.53 14.94
C THR A 184 -11.48 -7.52 14.28
N LEU A 185 -11.64 -8.69 14.90
CA LEU A 185 -12.53 -9.74 14.44
C LEU A 185 -13.48 -10.18 15.56
N GLY A 186 -14.78 -10.02 15.33
CA GLY A 186 -15.84 -10.61 16.12
C GLY A 186 -16.60 -11.67 15.32
N VAL A 187 -16.79 -12.83 15.93
CA VAL A 187 -17.51 -13.97 15.36
C VAL A 187 -18.57 -14.46 16.33
N GLY A 188 -19.58 -15.18 15.83
CA GLY A 188 -20.44 -15.96 16.68
C GLY A 188 -21.39 -16.92 15.98
N LYS A 189 -22.17 -17.61 16.83
CA LYS A 189 -23.02 -18.73 16.45
C LYS A 189 -24.30 -18.69 17.28
N VAL A 190 -25.44 -19.00 16.66
CA VAL A 190 -26.75 -19.05 17.33
C VAL A 190 -26.87 -20.40 18.05
N ALA A 191 -27.15 -20.39 19.36
CA ALA A 191 -27.38 -21.62 20.10
C ALA A 191 -28.84 -22.08 19.96
N GLY A 192 -29.04 -23.30 19.43
CA GLY A 192 -30.31 -24.01 19.52
C GLY A 192 -31.52 -23.33 18.85
N GLY A 193 -31.31 -22.54 17.80
CA GLY A 193 -32.40 -21.86 17.06
C GLY A 193 -33.04 -20.68 17.80
N LEU A 194 -32.55 -20.32 18.98
CA LEU A 194 -33.03 -19.16 19.76
C LEU A 194 -32.04 -18.00 19.57
N SER A 195 -32.49 -16.93 18.91
CA SER A 195 -31.67 -15.72 18.66
C SER A 195 -31.20 -15.02 19.95
N SER A 196 -31.86 -15.27 21.08
CA SER A 196 -31.49 -14.72 22.40
C SER A 196 -30.29 -15.43 23.06
N ALA A 197 -29.84 -16.56 22.51
CA ALA A 197 -28.75 -17.37 23.06
C ALA A 197 -27.50 -17.38 22.15
N MET A 198 -27.18 -16.27 21.49
CA MET A 198 -25.98 -16.17 20.67
C MET A 198 -24.69 -16.25 21.51
N ALA A 199 -23.74 -17.04 21.03
CA ALA A 199 -22.38 -17.11 21.53
C ALA A 199 -21.48 -16.25 20.63
N THR A 200 -20.83 -15.24 21.19
CA THR A 200 -19.98 -14.29 20.45
C THR A 200 -18.57 -14.21 21.04
N SER A 201 -17.57 -13.94 20.22
CA SER A 201 -16.19 -13.75 20.64
C SER A 201 -15.49 -12.72 19.76
N THR A 202 -14.88 -11.70 20.38
CA THR A 202 -14.16 -10.61 19.68
C THR A 202 -12.70 -10.54 20.12
N ALA A 203 -11.79 -10.24 19.20
CA ALA A 203 -10.37 -10.03 19.48
C ALA A 203 -9.82 -8.93 18.56
N THR A 204 -8.78 -8.25 19.05
CA THR A 204 -8.03 -7.25 18.29
C THR A 204 -6.55 -7.62 18.32
N SER A 205 -5.87 -7.52 17.17
CA SER A 205 -4.43 -7.71 17.05
C SER A 205 -3.82 -6.55 16.27
N THR A 206 -2.62 -6.13 16.67
CA THR A 206 -1.85 -5.09 15.98
C THR A 206 -0.49 -5.65 15.60
N ILE A 207 -0.18 -5.64 14.32
CA ILE A 207 1.03 -6.24 13.74
C ILE A 207 1.72 -5.20 12.86
N VAL A 208 3.04 -5.05 13.05
CA VAL A 208 3.87 -4.20 12.18
C VAL A 208 4.27 -5.00 10.94
N LEU A 209 4.04 -4.45 9.75
CA LEU A 209 4.39 -5.06 8.48
C LEU A 209 5.87 -4.78 8.19
N ARG A 210 6.75 -5.71 8.57
CA ARG A 210 8.20 -5.50 8.60
C ARG A 210 8.90 -5.65 7.24
N ASN A 211 8.20 -6.22 6.26
CA ASN A 211 8.72 -6.41 4.91
C ASN A 211 8.24 -5.33 3.93
N GLU A 212 7.38 -4.39 4.36
CA GLU A 212 6.99 -3.27 3.50
C GLU A 212 8.18 -2.38 3.27
N GLN A 213 8.58 -2.12 2.03
CA GLN A 213 9.57 -1.08 1.80
C GLN A 213 8.95 0.27 2.21
N PRO A 214 9.60 1.07 3.08
CA PRO A 214 9.10 2.40 3.44
C PRO A 214 8.85 3.19 2.16
N TYR A 215 7.74 3.92 2.08
CA TYR A 215 7.33 4.64 0.86
C TYR A 215 8.50 5.42 0.26
N GLY A 216 9.35 6.01 1.10
CA GLY A 216 10.63 6.62 0.72
C GLY A 216 10.47 7.86 -0.17
N LEU A 217 9.29 8.06 -0.76
CA LEU A 217 8.92 9.21 -1.54
C LEU A 217 8.93 10.44 -0.63
N ILE A 218 9.76 11.40 -0.99
CA ILE A 218 9.93 12.64 -0.24
C ILE A 218 9.47 13.87 -1.02
N SER A 219 9.26 13.73 -2.33
CA SER A 219 8.77 14.80 -3.19
C SER A 219 8.17 14.24 -4.47
N TRP A 220 7.08 14.85 -4.92
CA TRP A 220 6.39 14.50 -6.14
C TRP A 220 5.79 15.74 -6.81
N PHE A 221 6.24 16.03 -8.04
CA PHE A 221 5.71 17.09 -8.88
C PHE A 221 4.95 16.46 -10.06
N PRO A 222 3.62 16.39 -10.00
CA PRO A 222 2.82 15.86 -11.10
C PRO A 222 2.69 16.82 -12.29
N PHE A 223 2.87 18.14 -12.08
CA PHE A 223 2.67 19.19 -13.10
C PHE A 223 1.23 19.34 -13.63
N ASP A 224 0.27 18.78 -12.90
CA ASP A 224 -1.17 18.87 -13.18
C ASP A 224 -1.82 20.18 -12.72
N ASP A 225 -1.03 21.07 -12.13
CA ASP A 225 -1.50 22.35 -11.63
C ASP A 225 -1.75 23.31 -12.80
N ASP A 226 -3.02 23.56 -13.15
CA ASP A 226 -3.50 24.51 -14.18
C ASP A 226 -3.08 26.00 -13.95
N ILE A 227 -2.10 26.25 -13.07
CA ILE A 227 -1.73 27.58 -12.58
C ILE A 227 -0.25 27.82 -12.89
N ALA A 228 0.04 28.12 -14.16
CA ALA A 228 1.28 28.81 -14.47
C ALA A 228 1.34 30.13 -13.65
N PRO A 229 2.49 30.48 -13.05
CA PRO A 229 3.81 29.90 -13.29
C PRO A 229 4.33 29.09 -12.09
N SER A 230 3.57 28.11 -11.57
CA SER A 230 4.03 27.32 -10.43
C SER A 230 3.54 25.88 -10.43
N ALA A 231 4.37 24.99 -9.89
CA ALA A 231 4.05 23.58 -9.65
C ALA A 231 4.16 23.33 -8.16
N PHE A 232 3.33 22.43 -7.67
CA PHE A 232 3.32 22.04 -6.27
C PHE A 232 3.91 20.65 -6.10
N ASP A 233 4.62 20.48 -4.99
CA ASP A 233 5.00 19.18 -4.48
C ASP A 233 3.81 18.60 -3.71
N ASP A 234 3.22 17.52 -4.22
CA ASP A 234 2.05 16.86 -3.61
C ASP A 234 2.36 16.19 -2.26
N ILE A 235 3.63 15.96 -1.96
CA ILE A 235 4.08 15.35 -0.69
C ILE A 235 4.33 16.41 0.36
N THR A 236 5.07 17.46 0.00
CA THR A 236 5.51 18.48 0.98
C THR A 236 4.66 19.75 0.97
N GLY A 237 3.78 19.92 -0.01
CA GLY A 237 3.01 21.15 -0.26
C GLY A 237 3.89 22.32 -0.71
N ARG A 238 5.15 22.07 -1.02
CA ARG A 238 6.13 23.10 -1.38
C ARG A 238 5.87 23.61 -2.79
N LYS A 239 5.92 24.93 -2.96
CA LYS A 239 5.71 25.59 -4.24
C LYS A 239 7.02 25.79 -4.98
N MET A 240 7.06 25.33 -6.23
CA MET A 240 8.07 25.68 -7.20
C MET A 240 7.60 26.86 -8.07
N THR A 241 8.50 27.82 -8.33
CA THR A 241 8.23 28.97 -9.21
C THR A 241 8.89 28.76 -10.55
N CYS A 242 8.16 29.00 -11.61
CA CYS A 242 8.61 28.78 -12.98
C CYS A 242 8.66 30.06 -13.79
N TYR A 243 9.54 30.05 -14.77
CA TYR A 243 9.78 31.17 -15.64
C TYR A 243 9.62 30.62 -17.04
N THR A 244 8.48 30.99 -17.65
CA THR A 244 8.15 30.75 -19.06
C THR A 244 8.07 29.31 -19.61
N PRO A 245 7.85 28.21 -18.84
CA PRO A 245 7.45 26.96 -19.45
C PRO A 245 6.00 27.05 -19.96
N ASP A 246 5.72 26.34 -21.05
CA ASP A 246 4.37 26.24 -21.61
C ASP A 246 3.69 24.98 -21.07
N LEU A 247 2.40 25.09 -20.69
CA LEU A 247 1.60 23.93 -20.31
C LEU A 247 1.19 23.16 -21.57
N VAL A 248 1.51 21.87 -21.59
CA VAL A 248 1.18 20.93 -22.65
C VAL A 248 0.44 19.71 -22.09
N ALA A 249 -0.03 18.83 -22.98
CA ALA A 249 -0.65 17.59 -22.55
C ALA A 249 0.32 16.71 -21.76
N GLY A 250 -0.19 16.04 -20.72
CA GLY A 250 0.55 15.08 -19.90
C GLY A 250 1.30 14.04 -20.73
N LEU A 251 2.51 13.70 -20.32
CA LEU A 251 3.28 12.58 -20.85
C LEU A 251 2.83 11.25 -20.22
N VAL A 252 2.32 11.31 -19.00
CA VAL A 252 1.78 10.19 -18.23
C VAL A 252 0.26 10.13 -18.43
N ASP A 253 -0.29 8.93 -18.45
CA ASP A 253 -1.73 8.81 -18.60
C ASP A 253 -2.45 9.10 -17.27
N GLY A 254 -3.48 9.94 -17.35
CA GLY A 254 -4.13 10.50 -16.17
C GLY A 254 -3.47 11.76 -15.61
N SER A 255 -2.32 12.19 -16.14
CA SER A 255 -1.79 13.53 -15.89
C SER A 255 -2.75 14.59 -16.48
N GLY A 256 -3.04 15.61 -15.67
CA GLY A 256 -3.73 16.83 -16.06
C GLY A 256 -2.89 17.75 -16.95
N GLY A 257 -1.56 17.66 -16.89
CA GLY A 257 -0.66 18.41 -17.77
C GLY A 257 0.82 18.10 -17.56
N ALA A 258 1.63 18.46 -18.56
CA ALA A 258 3.08 18.43 -18.48
C ALA A 258 3.65 19.78 -18.90
N TRP A 259 4.92 20.04 -18.61
CA TRP A 259 5.54 21.32 -18.91
C TRP A 259 6.58 21.20 -20.00
N ASP A 260 6.43 22.04 -21.02
CA ASP A 260 7.31 22.17 -22.17
C ASP A 260 8.30 23.32 -21.98
N PHE A 261 9.57 22.99 -22.09
CA PHE A 261 10.71 23.90 -21.99
C PHE A 261 11.23 24.14 -23.39
N VAL A 262 10.68 25.14 -24.10
CA VAL A 262 10.91 25.35 -25.54
C VAL A 262 12.14 26.25 -25.79
N LYS A 263 12.48 27.12 -24.84
CA LYS A 263 13.57 28.09 -24.94
C LYS A 263 14.70 27.71 -23.98
N ALA A 264 15.60 26.90 -24.53
CA ALA A 264 16.86 26.40 -23.99
C ALA A 264 17.50 27.16 -22.80
N ASN A 265 17.50 28.51 -22.80
CA ASN A 265 18.18 29.31 -21.76
C ASN A 265 17.27 30.27 -20.96
N SER A 266 15.95 30.29 -21.20
CA SER A 266 15.01 31.16 -20.47
C SER A 266 13.96 30.39 -19.68
N ASP A 267 13.70 29.14 -20.06
CA ASP A 267 12.64 28.34 -19.45
C ASP A 267 13.23 27.51 -18.33
N TYR A 268 12.85 27.81 -17.09
CA TYR A 268 13.32 27.06 -15.93
C TYR A 268 12.34 27.17 -14.76
N CYS A 269 12.42 26.15 -13.90
CA CYS A 269 11.60 26.07 -12.70
C CYS A 269 12.48 25.90 -11.48
N PHE A 270 12.26 26.75 -10.48
CA PHE A 270 13.02 26.68 -9.24
C PHE A 270 12.27 26.91 -7.96
N TYR A 271 12.81 26.30 -6.91
CA TYR A 271 12.39 26.55 -5.54
C TYR A 271 13.14 27.77 -4.99
N SER A 272 12.42 28.84 -4.65
CA SER A 272 12.94 29.91 -3.81
C SER A 272 11.91 30.34 -2.77
N GLU A 273 12.20 30.11 -1.49
CA GLU A 273 11.53 30.86 -0.44
C GLU A 273 12.16 32.25 -0.34
N SER A 274 11.62 33.20 -1.10
CA SER A 274 11.88 34.61 -0.88
C SER A 274 11.16 35.04 0.41
N GLY A 275 11.79 34.92 1.59
CA GLY A 275 11.24 35.64 2.75
C GLY A 275 11.57 35.23 4.18
N SER A 276 12.29 34.15 4.47
CA SER A 276 12.65 33.86 5.86
C SER A 276 14.07 33.33 5.95
N GLY A 277 14.89 33.94 6.81
CA GLY A 277 16.21 33.42 7.24
C GLY A 277 16.11 32.12 8.03
N ALA A 278 15.27 31.18 7.59
CA ALA A 278 15.23 29.82 8.06
C ALA A 278 16.46 29.09 7.50
N ALA A 279 17.24 28.50 8.41
CA ALA A 279 18.35 27.66 8.05
C ALA A 279 17.87 26.54 7.10
N TRP A 280 18.54 26.46 5.96
CA TRP A 280 18.37 25.45 4.93
C TRP A 280 18.54 24.03 5.50
N ASN A 281 17.44 23.38 5.85
CA ASN A 281 17.42 21.96 6.21
C ASN A 281 16.84 21.21 5.01
N ASP A 282 17.72 20.94 4.05
CA ASP A 282 17.35 20.62 2.68
C ASP A 282 17.00 19.14 2.55
N ILE A 283 15.70 18.82 2.43
CA ILE A 283 15.19 17.47 2.19
C ILE A 283 15.77 16.81 0.92
N TYR A 284 16.46 17.60 0.08
CA TYR A 284 17.09 17.19 -1.16
C TYR A 284 18.63 17.08 -1.06
N ALA A 285 19.22 17.36 0.10
CA ALA A 285 20.64 17.09 0.36
C ALA A 285 20.82 15.62 0.75
N PHE A 286 20.91 14.73 -0.25
CA PHE A 286 21.12 13.31 0.00
C PHE A 286 22.54 13.03 0.49
N ASP A 287 22.64 12.37 1.65
CA ASP A 287 23.87 11.80 2.22
C ASP A 287 23.85 10.26 2.22
N GLY A 288 22.79 9.67 1.66
CA GLY A 288 22.51 8.24 1.64
C GLY A 288 21.93 7.75 0.31
N PRO A 289 21.34 6.53 0.27
CA PRO A 289 20.72 6.02 -0.94
C PRO A 289 19.54 6.90 -1.37
N PHE A 290 19.39 7.11 -2.67
CA PHE A 290 18.26 7.88 -3.21
C PHE A 290 17.85 7.38 -4.59
N THR A 291 16.64 7.73 -5.01
CA THR A 291 16.16 7.48 -6.37
C THR A 291 15.49 8.72 -6.92
N LEU A 292 15.81 9.05 -8.17
CA LEU A 292 15.15 10.11 -8.92
C LEU A 292 14.44 9.49 -10.11
N SER A 293 13.24 9.94 -10.41
CA SER A 293 12.46 9.45 -11.54
C SER A 293 11.70 10.60 -12.19
N ALA A 294 11.63 10.61 -13.52
CA ALA A 294 10.82 11.56 -14.26
C ALA A 294 10.44 10.99 -15.63
N TRP A 295 9.27 11.39 -16.12
CA TRP A 295 8.90 11.21 -17.51
C TRP A 295 9.41 12.40 -18.32
N THR A 296 10.09 12.09 -19.42
CA THR A 296 10.68 13.12 -20.28
C THR A 296 10.43 12.82 -21.74
N GLN A 297 10.24 13.87 -22.52
CA GLN A 297 10.26 13.83 -23.97
C GLN A 297 11.26 14.89 -24.45
N SER A 298 12.45 14.46 -24.84
CA SER A 298 13.49 15.38 -25.31
C SER A 298 13.24 15.78 -26.77
N HIS A 299 13.36 17.08 -27.06
CA HIS A 299 13.40 17.63 -28.41
C HIS A 299 14.83 18.07 -28.75
N TYR A 300 15.50 17.20 -29.48
CA TYR A 300 16.86 17.34 -29.90
C TYR A 300 16.96 18.36 -31.05
N ASN A 301 17.16 19.65 -30.74
CA ASN A 301 17.47 20.69 -31.73
C ASN A 301 18.98 20.72 -32.10
N ALA A 302 19.40 21.52 -33.08
CA ALA A 302 20.72 21.45 -33.73
C ALA A 302 21.93 21.54 -32.75
N SER A 303 22.83 20.54 -32.83
CA SER A 303 24.20 20.42 -32.26
C SER A 303 24.48 21.06 -30.88
N GLY A 304 24.65 20.22 -29.84
CA GLY A 304 25.13 20.65 -28.51
C GLY A 304 24.79 19.64 -27.40
N TYR A 305 25.37 19.81 -26.21
CA TYR A 305 24.93 19.13 -25.00
C TYR A 305 23.62 19.79 -24.51
N GLN A 306 22.62 18.99 -24.10
CA GLN A 306 21.37 19.48 -23.53
C GLN A 306 21.19 18.89 -22.12
N GLU A 307 21.15 19.73 -21.09
CA GLU A 307 21.16 19.25 -19.71
C GLU A 307 19.78 19.35 -19.04
N ILE A 308 19.23 18.21 -18.60
CA ILE A 308 17.98 18.15 -17.83
C ILE A 308 18.29 18.19 -16.35
N HIS A 309 18.28 19.37 -15.77
CA HIS A 309 18.54 19.52 -14.35
C HIS A 309 17.32 19.11 -13.50
N ILE A 310 17.08 17.81 -13.36
CA ILE A 310 16.13 17.25 -12.38
C ILE A 310 16.86 17.24 -11.04
N ILE A 311 16.75 18.37 -10.34
CA ILE A 311 17.54 18.78 -9.17
C ILE A 311 18.95 19.21 -9.58
N SER A 312 19.38 20.35 -9.05
CA SER A 312 20.77 20.79 -9.11
C SER A 312 21.01 21.52 -7.80
N GLN A 313 21.53 20.81 -6.79
CA GLN A 313 22.21 21.59 -5.76
C GLN A 313 23.41 22.23 -6.45
N VAL A 314 23.55 23.55 -6.27
CA VAL A 314 24.76 24.35 -6.50
C VAL A 314 25.01 24.91 -7.90
N SER A 315 25.64 26.09 -7.88
CA SER A 315 26.52 26.57 -8.95
C SER A 315 27.16 25.39 -9.69
N PRO A 316 27.11 25.32 -11.04
CA PRO A 316 27.35 24.15 -11.90
C PRO A 316 28.76 23.51 -11.84
N THR A 317 29.56 23.84 -10.83
CA THR A 317 31.00 23.58 -10.74
C THR A 317 31.45 22.94 -9.43
N THR A 318 30.59 22.78 -8.41
CA THR A 318 31.12 22.58 -7.04
C THR A 318 30.57 21.37 -6.27
N TYR A 319 29.25 21.15 -6.18
CA TYR A 319 28.64 19.96 -5.54
C TYR A 319 27.25 19.71 -6.13
N GLY A 320 26.68 18.50 -6.06
CA GLY A 320 25.29 18.23 -6.50
C GLY A 320 25.13 17.07 -7.47
N TYR A 321 23.92 16.86 -7.99
CA TYR A 321 23.59 15.78 -8.92
C TYR A 321 22.50 16.22 -9.89
N TYR A 322 22.53 15.79 -11.15
CA TYR A 322 21.49 16.05 -12.15
C TYR A 322 21.47 15.01 -13.28
N TYR A 323 20.44 15.02 -14.13
CA TYR A 323 20.38 14.19 -15.35
C TYR A 323 20.86 14.93 -16.59
N GLU A 324 21.55 14.23 -17.46
CA GLU A 324 22.00 14.81 -18.72
C GLU A 324 21.59 13.94 -19.87
N THR A 325 21.20 14.59 -20.96
CA THR A 325 20.88 13.94 -22.22
C THR A 325 21.80 14.47 -23.30
N LEU A 326 22.55 13.58 -23.95
CA LEU A 326 23.49 13.94 -24.96
C LEU A 326 22.87 14.05 -26.34
N LYS A 327 23.25 15.12 -27.02
CA LYS A 327 23.17 15.23 -28.47
C LYS A 327 24.42 15.92 -29.06
N SER A 328 25.61 15.50 -28.65
CA SER A 328 26.85 16.24 -28.95
C SER A 328 27.43 16.01 -30.34
N ASP A 329 27.16 14.88 -31.00
CA ASP A 329 27.80 14.57 -32.28
C ASP A 329 26.97 13.64 -33.19
N ALA A 330 27.34 13.58 -34.48
CA ALA A 330 26.69 12.71 -35.46
C ALA A 330 26.89 11.21 -35.20
N SER A 331 27.76 10.83 -34.26
CA SER A 331 28.06 9.44 -33.89
C SER A 331 27.33 8.94 -32.64
N CYS A 332 26.80 9.83 -31.80
CA CYS A 332 26.17 9.51 -30.52
C CYS A 332 25.07 10.54 -30.19
N VAL A 333 23.85 10.24 -30.63
CA VAL A 333 22.63 10.97 -30.27
C VAL A 333 21.86 10.15 -29.23
N GLY A 334 21.07 10.77 -28.36
CA GLY A 334 20.09 10.02 -27.56
C GLY A 334 20.74 9.11 -26.53
N ARG A 335 21.60 9.69 -25.70
CA ARG A 335 22.26 9.03 -24.57
C ARG A 335 21.91 9.76 -23.30
N SER A 336 21.78 9.07 -22.18
CA SER A 336 21.59 9.70 -20.87
C SER A 336 22.57 9.20 -19.83
N TRP A 337 22.76 10.00 -18.78
CA TRP A 337 23.45 9.64 -17.54
C TRP A 337 23.00 10.56 -16.41
N MET A 338 23.35 10.20 -15.18
CA MET A 338 23.36 11.14 -14.06
C MET A 338 24.79 11.65 -13.86
N ARG A 339 24.94 12.96 -13.68
CA ARG A 339 26.20 13.56 -13.27
C ARG A 339 26.15 13.84 -11.78
N VAL A 340 27.22 13.50 -11.05
CA VAL A 340 27.39 13.78 -9.62
C VAL A 340 28.67 14.58 -9.42
N PHE A 341 28.58 15.70 -8.72
CA PHE A 341 29.69 16.57 -8.32
C PHE A 341 29.98 16.30 -6.84
N ASP A 342 31.16 15.75 -6.58
CA ASP A 342 31.63 15.33 -5.27
C ASP A 342 32.79 16.19 -4.74
N THR A 343 33.38 17.02 -5.61
CA THR A 343 34.52 17.89 -5.31
C THR A 343 34.40 19.22 -6.05
N GLU A 344 35.07 20.25 -5.55
CA GLU A 344 35.06 21.61 -6.14
C GLU A 344 35.61 21.70 -7.58
N SER A 345 36.12 20.61 -8.15
CA SER A 345 36.85 20.61 -9.43
C SER A 345 36.48 19.46 -10.38
N GLY A 346 35.55 18.58 -10.00
CA GLY A 346 35.31 17.33 -10.72
C GLY A 346 33.87 16.84 -10.66
N TYR A 347 33.47 16.10 -11.69
CA TYR A 347 32.20 15.39 -11.76
C TYR A 347 32.42 13.94 -12.17
N SER A 348 31.50 13.08 -11.75
CA SER A 348 31.39 11.68 -12.14
C SER A 348 30.12 11.46 -12.95
N ASN A 349 30.23 10.81 -14.10
CA ASN A 349 29.07 10.38 -14.88
C ASN A 349 28.70 8.94 -14.49
N LEU A 350 27.43 8.71 -14.13
CA LEU A 350 26.91 7.46 -13.59
C LEU A 350 25.74 6.94 -14.44
N GLY A 351 25.63 5.62 -14.53
CA GLY A 351 24.54 4.93 -15.21
C GLY A 351 24.40 5.41 -16.66
N ILE A 352 25.49 5.33 -17.43
CA ILE A 352 25.55 5.91 -18.76
C ILE A 352 24.95 4.94 -19.79
N THR A 353 23.85 5.30 -20.46
CA THR A 353 23.26 4.44 -21.51
C THR A 353 24.19 4.32 -22.73
N PRO A 354 23.95 3.33 -23.61
CA PRO A 354 24.56 3.32 -24.94
C PRO A 354 24.16 4.54 -25.78
N CYS A 355 24.96 4.84 -26.79
CA CYS A 355 24.59 5.82 -27.82
C CYS A 355 23.38 5.33 -28.63
N ASN A 356 22.57 6.27 -29.12
CA ASN A 356 21.39 6.03 -29.96
C ASN A 356 20.29 5.20 -29.27
N THR A 357 20.21 5.30 -27.94
CA THR A 357 19.20 4.60 -27.14
C THR A 357 17.88 5.37 -27.08
N MET A 358 17.95 6.70 -26.99
CA MET A 358 16.81 7.60 -26.92
C MET A 358 16.54 8.24 -28.28
N ALA A 359 15.30 8.16 -28.76
CA ALA A 359 14.86 8.81 -29.99
C ALA A 359 14.32 10.21 -29.70
N ASP A 360 14.38 11.08 -30.72
CA ASP A 360 13.81 12.43 -30.67
C ASP A 360 12.28 12.39 -30.49
N LEU A 361 11.74 13.35 -29.75
CA LEU A 361 10.30 13.52 -29.49
C LEU A 361 9.62 12.22 -29.02
N THR A 362 10.37 11.36 -28.34
CA THR A 362 9.88 10.10 -27.80
C THR A 362 9.86 10.16 -26.28
N THR A 363 8.76 9.71 -25.69
CA THR A 363 8.55 9.72 -24.24
C THR A 363 9.26 8.55 -23.57
N TYR A 364 10.07 8.86 -22.57
CA TYR A 364 10.79 7.89 -21.75
C TYR A 364 10.59 8.15 -20.26
N LEU A 365 10.48 7.07 -19.48
CA LEU A 365 10.75 7.12 -18.04
C LEU A 365 12.25 6.98 -17.83
N MET A 366 12.83 7.98 -17.19
CA MET A 366 14.23 7.96 -16.74
C MET A 366 14.27 7.83 -15.22
N THR A 367 14.88 6.74 -14.74
CA THR A 367 15.03 6.50 -13.31
C THR A 367 16.46 6.16 -12.95
N MET A 368 16.99 6.77 -11.91
CA MET A 368 18.36 6.58 -11.42
C MET A 368 18.29 6.21 -9.96
N VAL A 369 18.84 5.05 -9.64
CA VAL A 369 18.92 4.50 -8.30
C VAL A 369 20.36 4.61 -7.83
N PHE A 370 20.63 5.45 -6.85
CA PHE A 370 21.92 5.58 -6.19
C PHE A 370 21.93 4.77 -4.90
N ASP A 371 22.77 3.74 -4.82
CA ASP A 371 22.88 2.83 -3.68
C ASP A 371 24.34 2.77 -3.20
N PRO A 372 24.74 3.62 -2.23
CA PRO A 372 26.09 3.62 -1.68
C PRO A 372 26.38 2.38 -0.83
N ALA A 373 25.36 1.70 -0.29
CA ALA A 373 25.54 0.48 0.47
C ALA A 373 25.99 -0.69 -0.42
N LYS A 374 25.49 -0.74 -1.66
CA LYS A 374 25.95 -1.69 -2.68
C LYS A 374 27.08 -1.14 -3.56
N ASN A 375 27.46 0.13 -3.36
CA ASN A 375 28.43 0.85 -4.19
C ASN A 375 28.04 0.84 -5.69
N THR A 376 26.75 1.02 -5.99
CA THR A 376 26.17 0.95 -7.34
C THR A 376 25.21 2.09 -7.63
N ALA A 377 25.28 2.66 -8.83
CA ALA A 377 24.27 3.56 -9.39
C ALA A 377 23.70 2.94 -10.65
N THR A 378 22.38 2.76 -10.71
CA THR A 378 21.72 2.11 -11.83
C THR A 378 20.75 3.06 -12.51
N GLN A 379 20.98 3.32 -13.80
CA GLN A 379 20.00 3.98 -14.66
C GLN A 379 19.09 2.92 -15.28
N TYR A 380 17.79 3.13 -15.14
CA TYR A 380 16.76 2.45 -15.89
C TYR A 380 16.14 3.44 -16.87
N LEU A 381 16.00 3.00 -18.11
CA LEU A 381 15.36 3.74 -19.17
C LEU A 381 14.24 2.87 -19.75
N TYR A 382 13.02 3.37 -19.66
CA TYR A 382 11.87 2.72 -20.27
C TYR A 382 11.23 3.65 -21.30
N LYS A 383 10.76 3.08 -22.40
CA LYS A 383 10.02 3.82 -23.43
C LYS A 383 8.53 3.62 -23.22
N LYS A 384 7.75 4.70 -23.27
CA LYS A 384 6.28 4.63 -23.16
C LYS A 384 5.70 3.68 -24.21
N GLY A 385 4.85 2.75 -23.78
CA GLY A 385 4.16 1.76 -24.60
C GLY A 385 5.03 0.59 -25.08
N VAL A 386 6.27 0.46 -24.59
CA VAL A 386 7.22 -0.58 -25.00
C VAL A 386 7.88 -1.26 -23.79
N GLY A 387 8.13 -0.53 -22.72
CA GLY A 387 8.86 -1.02 -21.55
C GLY A 387 10.37 -0.78 -21.61
N GLY A 388 11.13 -1.66 -20.96
CA GLY A 388 12.55 -1.45 -20.65
C GLY A 388 13.42 -1.44 -21.91
N ILE A 389 14.15 -0.35 -22.12
CA ILE A 389 15.05 -0.16 -23.28
C ILE A 389 16.50 -0.34 -22.87
N SER A 390 16.88 0.19 -21.71
CA SER A 390 18.27 0.11 -21.22
C SER A 390 18.31 0.10 -19.70
N THR A 391 19.15 -0.75 -19.14
CA THR A 391 19.53 -0.73 -17.73
C THR A 391 21.05 -0.72 -17.65
N THR A 392 21.63 0.31 -17.06
CA THR A 392 23.08 0.46 -16.95
C THR A 392 23.49 0.73 -15.51
N THR A 393 24.38 -0.10 -14.98
CA THR A 393 24.88 0.00 -13.62
C THR A 393 26.35 0.43 -13.64
N THR A 394 26.66 1.50 -12.90
CA THR A 394 28.01 1.94 -12.60
C THR A 394 28.38 1.51 -11.18
N THR A 395 29.59 0.98 -11.02
CA THR A 395 30.20 0.62 -9.72
C THR A 395 31.31 1.59 -9.36
N GLY A 396 31.64 1.71 -8.08
CA GLY A 396 32.70 2.63 -7.64
C GLY A 396 32.17 4.05 -7.57
N LEU A 397 31.15 4.24 -6.73
CA LEU A 397 30.46 5.51 -6.61
C LEU A 397 31.32 6.58 -5.94
N PRO A 398 31.18 7.84 -6.36
CA PRO A 398 31.72 8.95 -5.61
C PRO A 398 31.02 9.07 -4.26
N THR A 399 31.74 9.61 -3.27
CA THR A 399 31.13 9.98 -1.99
C THR A 399 30.30 11.23 -2.20
N LEU A 400 29.00 11.17 -1.90
CA LEU A 400 28.16 12.37 -1.93
C LEU A 400 28.59 13.32 -0.82
N VAL A 401 28.90 14.56 -1.19
CA VAL A 401 29.06 15.65 -0.24
C VAL A 401 27.74 16.40 -0.23
N PRO A 402 26.91 16.26 0.82
CA PRO A 402 25.66 16.99 0.92
C PRO A 402 26.00 18.48 0.98
N TYR A 403 25.61 19.24 -0.04
CA TYR A 403 25.84 20.66 -0.08
C TYR A 403 24.53 21.41 -0.10
N VAL A 404 24.37 22.24 0.92
CA VAL A 404 23.19 23.07 1.07
C VAL A 404 23.50 24.47 0.55
N ALA A 405 23.20 24.70 -0.73
CA ALA A 405 23.32 26.00 -1.38
C ALA A 405 22.07 26.85 -1.16
N ASN A 406 22.17 28.16 -1.38
CA ASN A 406 21.01 28.97 -1.68
C ASN A 406 20.33 28.44 -2.97
N GLY A 407 19.29 27.63 -2.79
CA GLY A 407 18.21 27.24 -3.70
C GLY A 407 18.49 27.21 -5.20
N ALA A 408 18.48 26.02 -5.80
CA ALA A 408 17.94 25.83 -7.14
C ALA A 408 17.67 24.34 -7.44
N PHE A 409 16.58 23.74 -6.95
CA PHE A 409 15.89 22.83 -7.88
C PHE A 409 15.68 23.62 -9.16
N GLY A 410 16.09 23.12 -10.31
CA GLY A 410 16.31 23.98 -11.46
C GLY A 410 16.07 23.22 -12.73
N VAL A 411 14.83 22.99 -13.13
CA VAL A 411 14.56 22.25 -14.37
C VAL A 411 15.07 23.05 -15.57
N SER A 412 15.83 22.42 -16.47
CA SER A 412 16.31 22.99 -17.74
C SER A 412 17.32 24.16 -17.66
N ARG A 413 18.27 24.13 -16.70
CA ARG A 413 19.32 25.17 -16.59
C ARG A 413 20.45 25.13 -17.63
N GLY A 414 20.47 24.12 -18.52
CA GLY A 414 21.59 23.89 -19.46
C GLY A 414 21.16 23.67 -20.90
N GLY A 415 20.27 24.52 -21.43
CA GLY A 415 19.97 24.49 -22.86
C GLY A 415 18.99 23.40 -23.28
N TRP A 416 18.40 22.67 -22.32
CA TRP A 416 17.52 21.55 -22.65
C TRP A 416 16.21 22.03 -23.25
N ASN A 417 15.68 21.19 -24.15
CA ASN A 417 14.47 21.47 -24.88
C ASN A 417 13.63 20.21 -24.90
N GLY A 418 12.41 20.29 -24.40
CA GLY A 418 11.51 19.15 -24.28
C GLY A 418 10.50 19.28 -23.16
N ILE A 419 9.75 18.20 -22.95
CA ILE A 419 8.63 18.13 -22.01
C ILE A 419 9.00 17.26 -20.81
N ILE A 420 8.68 17.70 -19.59
CA ILE A 420 8.86 16.94 -18.35
C ILE A 420 7.52 16.78 -17.64
N ASP A 421 7.34 15.61 -17.06
CA ASP A 421 6.16 15.21 -16.32
C ASP A 421 6.52 14.28 -15.14
N ASP A 422 5.67 14.27 -14.12
CA ASP A 422 5.65 13.29 -13.03
C ASP A 422 7.02 13.04 -12.37
N VAL A 423 7.64 14.11 -11.88
CA VAL A 423 8.97 14.06 -11.25
C VAL A 423 8.84 13.57 -9.81
N ARG A 424 9.56 12.49 -9.48
CA ARG A 424 9.51 11.83 -8.17
C ARG A 424 10.88 11.66 -7.56
N MET A 425 10.94 11.82 -6.24
CA MET A 425 12.17 11.69 -5.46
C MET A 425 11.98 10.76 -4.28
N TYR A 426 12.92 9.85 -4.10
CA TYR A 426 12.92 8.90 -3.00
C TYR A 426 14.22 9.02 -2.19
N ASN A 427 14.12 9.04 -0.86
CA ASN A 427 15.26 8.98 0.06
C ASN A 427 15.77 7.53 0.28
N ARG A 428 15.61 6.69 -0.74
CA ARG A 428 16.09 5.30 -0.75
C ARG A 428 16.38 4.83 -2.17
N ALA A 429 17.14 3.75 -2.25
CA ALA A 429 17.34 3.03 -3.49
C ALA A 429 16.09 2.18 -3.80
N LEU A 430 15.38 2.49 -4.88
CA LEU A 430 14.26 1.67 -5.36
C LEU A 430 14.77 0.35 -5.93
N THR A 431 13.98 -0.71 -5.73
CA THR A 431 14.21 -2.02 -6.34
C THR A 431 13.79 -2.02 -7.82
N PRO A 432 14.30 -2.96 -8.63
CA PRO A 432 13.92 -3.04 -10.05
C PRO A 432 12.40 -3.14 -10.28
N SER A 433 11.68 -3.87 -9.41
CA SER A 433 10.21 -4.02 -9.50
C SER A 433 9.47 -2.73 -9.17
N GLU A 434 9.99 -1.92 -8.24
CA GLU A 434 9.41 -0.61 -7.94
C GLU A 434 9.64 0.38 -9.08
N VAL A 435 10.82 0.36 -9.68
CA VAL A 435 11.09 1.18 -10.86
C VAL A 435 10.21 0.75 -12.04
N TRP A 436 9.99 -0.55 -12.23
CA TRP A 436 9.05 -1.06 -13.22
C TRP A 436 7.61 -0.57 -12.93
N ALA A 437 7.20 -0.54 -11.67
CA ALA A 437 5.88 -0.03 -11.29
C ALA A 437 5.70 1.44 -11.70
N LEU A 438 6.74 2.29 -11.56
CA LEU A 438 6.70 3.69 -12.03
C LEU A 438 6.50 3.78 -13.55
N GLN A 439 7.13 2.90 -14.33
CA GLN A 439 6.94 2.87 -15.78
C GLN A 439 5.52 2.46 -16.14
N SER A 440 4.98 1.46 -15.46
CA SER A 440 3.60 1.01 -15.72
C SER A 440 2.54 2.07 -15.39
N GLN A 441 2.86 3.09 -14.60
CA GLN A 441 1.96 4.23 -14.33
C GLN A 441 1.82 5.17 -15.52
N GLY A 442 2.83 5.32 -16.38
CA GLY A 442 2.77 6.22 -17.54
C GLY A 442 2.64 5.55 -18.89
N GLU A 443 2.27 4.27 -18.95
CA GLU A 443 2.02 3.54 -20.22
C GLU A 443 0.56 3.39 -20.63
N ASN A 444 -0.43 3.67 -19.76
CA ASN A 444 -1.84 3.34 -20.00
C ASN A 444 -2.76 4.50 -20.33
#